data_AF-A0A7J2MNP6-F1
#
_entry.id   AF-A0A7J2MNP6-F1
#
_cell.length_a   1.000
_cell.length_b   1.000
_cell.length_c   1.000
_cell.angle_alpha   90.00
_cell.angle_beta   90.00
_cell.angle_gamma   90.00
#
_symmetry.space_group_name_H-M   'P 1'
#
loop_
_entity.id
_entity.type
_entity.pdbx_description
1 polymer ?
#
loop_
_entity_poly.entity_id
_entity_poly.type
_entity_poly.pdbx_seq_one_letter_code
_entity_poly.pdbx_strand_id
1 'polypeptide(L)'
;MKASCIKAITRKDAVAAMRNKLLVLGLFGGIIFAAIYYAFPSTVEETFTVALYDESSSQLFPHITKMEGIHIVFFTSGEEFEKAVEEEDYIAGIALPERFDSQLLSGKQPTITLYFKSEVPESVRISIEYFIQMAIEYIAFGEQPMIIETEMLGEDMAGKHIPLR
;
A
#
# COMPACT_ATOMS: atom_id res chain seq x y z
N MET A 1 32.77 26.96 -45.00
CA MET A 1 32.52 25.51 -45.15
C MET A 1 31.12 25.30 -45.71
N LYS A 2 30.94 24.46 -46.74
CA LYS A 2 29.62 24.25 -47.38
C LYS A 2 28.78 23.26 -46.55
N ALA A 3 27.50 23.56 -46.32
CA ALA A 3 26.57 22.75 -45.53
C ALA A 3 26.44 21.30 -46.01
N SER A 4 26.64 21.07 -47.31
CA SER A 4 26.67 19.75 -47.93
C SER A 4 27.82 18.86 -47.45
N CYS A 5 28.99 19.45 -47.16
CA CYS A 5 30.15 18.72 -46.63
C CYS A 5 29.90 18.29 -45.18
N ILE A 6 29.33 19.19 -44.37
CA ILE A 6 28.97 18.91 -42.98
C ILE A 6 27.96 17.76 -42.92
N LYS A 7 26.89 17.83 -43.72
CA LYS A 7 25.87 16.76 -43.78
C LYS A 7 26.43 15.41 -44.22
N ALA A 8 27.38 15.39 -45.16
CA ALA A 8 28.00 14.17 -45.63
C ALA A 8 28.87 13.50 -44.54
N ILE A 9 29.62 14.30 -43.79
CA ILE A 9 30.43 13.83 -42.65
C ILE A 9 29.51 13.32 -41.53
N THR A 10 28.50 14.10 -41.12
CA THR A 10 27.55 13.69 -40.08
C THR A 10 26.81 12.39 -40.43
N ARG A 11 26.43 12.21 -41.70
CA ARG A 11 25.78 10.96 -42.15
C ARG A 11 26.72 9.76 -42.04
N LYS A 12 27.99 9.92 -42.41
CA LYS A 12 28.98 8.84 -42.33
C LYS A 12 29.18 8.41 -40.88
N ASP A 13 29.32 9.36 -39.97
CA ASP A 13 29.53 9.09 -38.55
C ASP A 13 28.29 8.49 -37.89
N ALA A 14 27.08 8.96 -38.25
CA ALA A 14 25.82 8.38 -37.77
C ALA A 14 25.65 6.91 -38.19
N VAL A 15 25.98 6.56 -39.44
CA VAL A 15 25.92 5.18 -39.93
C VAL A 15 26.95 4.29 -39.22
N ALA A 16 28.15 4.82 -38.96
CA ALA A 16 29.17 4.11 -38.19
C ALA A 16 28.73 3.88 -36.73
N ALA A 17 28.10 4.88 -36.10
CA ALA A 17 27.56 4.78 -34.74
C ALA A 17 26.43 3.74 -34.64
N MET A 18 25.51 3.72 -35.59
CA MET A 18 24.41 2.73 -35.66
C MET A 18 24.88 1.29 -35.88
N ARG A 19 26.09 1.09 -36.43
CA ARG A 19 26.68 -0.25 -36.60
C ARG A 19 27.30 -0.79 -35.30
N ASN A 20 27.54 0.08 -34.32
CA ASN A 20 28.06 -0.31 -33.02
C ASN A 20 26.89 -0.73 -32.11
N LYS A 21 26.78 -2.05 -31.87
CA LYS A 21 25.72 -2.63 -31.04
C LYS A 21 25.65 -2.02 -29.64
N LEU A 22 26.78 -1.61 -29.06
CA LEU A 22 26.84 -1.07 -27.70
C LEU A 22 26.26 0.36 -27.62
N LEU A 23 26.51 1.18 -28.66
CA LEU A 23 25.90 2.52 -28.77
C LEU A 23 24.41 2.45 -29.03
N VAL A 24 23.98 1.55 -29.92
CA VAL A 24 22.56 1.32 -30.19
C VAL A 24 21.85 0.80 -28.93
N LEU A 25 22.44 -0.17 -28.22
CA LEU A 25 21.88 -0.71 -26.99
C LEU A 25 21.77 0.37 -25.89
N GLY A 26 22.78 1.23 -25.72
CA GLY A 26 22.72 2.33 -24.75
C GLY A 26 21.65 3.36 -25.10
N LEU A 27 21.54 3.75 -26.37
CA LEU A 27 20.54 4.70 -26.84
C LEU A 27 19.12 4.15 -26.67
N PHE A 28 18.86 2.95 -27.18
CA PHE A 28 17.56 2.30 -27.05
C PHE A 28 17.26 1.93 -25.61
N GLY A 29 18.24 1.47 -24.83
CA GLY A 29 18.09 1.18 -23.42
C GLY A 29 17.65 2.41 -22.62
N GLY A 30 18.25 3.58 -22.88
CA GLY A 30 17.82 4.83 -22.26
C GLY A 30 16.41 5.25 -22.66
N ILE A 31 16.04 5.09 -23.94
CA ILE A 31 14.69 5.39 -24.44
C ILE A 31 13.66 4.42 -23.83
N ILE A 32 13.98 3.12 -23.76
CA ILE A 32 13.11 2.09 -23.18
C ILE A 32 12.97 2.31 -21.68
N PHE A 33 14.06 2.62 -20.98
CA PHE A 33 14.01 2.98 -19.57
C PHE A 33 13.09 4.17 -19.36
N ALA A 34 13.27 5.26 -20.12
CA ALA A 34 12.38 6.42 -20.09
C ALA A 34 10.92 6.09 -20.47
N ALA A 35 10.69 5.13 -21.37
CA ALA A 35 9.33 4.71 -21.70
C ALA A 35 8.67 3.93 -20.55
N ILE A 36 9.39 2.99 -19.93
CA ILE A 36 8.91 2.19 -18.78
C ILE A 36 8.64 3.11 -17.59
N TYR A 37 9.60 3.97 -17.28
CA TYR A 37 9.52 5.10 -16.38
C TYR A 37 8.18 5.86 -16.52
N TYR A 38 7.79 6.23 -17.74
CA TYR A 38 6.61 7.07 -17.97
C TYR A 38 5.32 6.27 -18.03
N ALA A 39 5.44 4.94 -18.22
CA ALA A 39 4.33 4.02 -18.19
C ALA A 39 3.95 3.60 -16.76
N PHE A 40 4.88 3.68 -15.80
CA PHE A 40 4.59 3.37 -14.39
C PHE A 40 3.71 4.47 -13.76
N PRO A 41 2.74 4.10 -12.91
CA PRO A 41 1.90 5.07 -12.21
C PRO A 41 2.75 5.96 -11.30
N SER A 42 2.50 7.27 -11.35
CA SER A 42 3.29 8.29 -10.64
C SER A 42 2.98 8.41 -9.15
N THR A 43 2.05 7.60 -8.64
CA THR A 43 1.55 7.62 -7.28
C THR A 43 1.48 6.20 -6.75
N VAL A 44 1.98 6.01 -5.53
CA VAL A 44 1.75 4.76 -4.77
C VAL A 44 0.42 4.94 -4.05
N GLU A 45 -0.57 4.09 -4.35
CA GLU A 45 -1.78 4.01 -3.53
C GLU A 45 -1.42 3.25 -2.24
N GLU A 46 -1.27 3.98 -1.13
CA GLU A 46 -1.06 3.42 0.20
C GLU A 46 -2.40 2.94 0.80
N THR A 47 -3.13 2.10 0.05
CA THR A 47 -4.33 1.44 0.59
C THR A 47 -3.94 0.12 1.23
N PHE A 48 -4.07 0.05 2.54
CA PHE A 48 -3.84 -1.17 3.29
C PHE A 48 -5.07 -2.06 3.19
N THR A 49 -4.89 -3.27 2.68
CA THR A 49 -5.98 -4.26 2.62
C THR A 49 -5.94 -5.14 3.86
N VAL A 50 -7.03 -5.16 4.62
CA VAL A 50 -7.20 -5.93 5.85
C VAL A 50 -8.32 -6.95 5.64
N ALA A 51 -8.05 -8.22 5.97
CA ALA A 51 -9.08 -9.25 5.99
C ALA A 51 -9.80 -9.23 7.34
N LEU A 52 -11.13 -9.30 7.34
CA LEU A 52 -11.94 -9.33 8.55
C LEU A 52 -12.85 -10.56 8.53
N TYR A 53 -12.68 -11.47 9.47
CA TYR A 53 -13.60 -12.55 9.75
C TYR A 53 -14.62 -12.12 10.81
N ASP A 54 -15.89 -12.22 10.45
CA ASP A 54 -17.00 -11.93 11.34
C ASP A 54 -18.21 -12.82 11.02
N GLU A 55 -18.48 -13.75 11.94
CA GLU A 55 -19.62 -14.66 11.86
C GLU A 55 -20.95 -13.97 12.18
N SER A 56 -20.91 -12.92 13.00
CA SER A 56 -22.09 -12.24 13.55
C SER A 56 -22.51 -10.98 12.81
N SER A 57 -21.75 -10.56 11.80
CA SER A 57 -22.01 -9.35 10.99
C SER A 57 -22.17 -8.08 11.83
N SER A 58 -21.11 -7.76 12.57
CA SER A 58 -20.88 -6.52 13.32
C SER A 58 -21.27 -5.30 12.51
N GLN A 59 -22.02 -4.40 13.14
CA GLN A 59 -22.44 -3.13 12.55
C GLN A 59 -21.37 -2.04 12.71
N LEU A 60 -20.35 -2.28 13.54
CA LEU A 60 -19.30 -1.32 13.86
C LEU A 60 -18.23 -1.22 12.76
N PHE A 61 -17.83 -2.35 12.17
CA PHE A 61 -16.75 -2.41 11.18
C PHE A 61 -17.03 -1.78 9.81
N PRO A 62 -18.27 -1.77 9.26
CA PRO A 62 -18.58 -1.04 8.03
C PRO A 62 -18.30 0.48 8.10
N HIS A 63 -18.14 1.03 9.30
CA HIS A 63 -17.78 2.44 9.49
C HIS A 63 -16.27 2.67 9.34
N ILE A 64 -15.45 1.64 9.56
CA ILE A 64 -13.98 1.67 9.40
C ILE A 64 -13.59 1.73 7.93
N THR A 65 -14.33 1.06 7.05
CA THR A 65 -14.10 1.09 5.59
C THR A 65 -14.26 2.50 4.99
N LYS A 66 -14.83 3.46 5.74
CA LYS A 66 -14.93 4.86 5.32
C LYS A 66 -13.68 5.68 5.66
N MET A 67 -12.74 5.13 6.42
CA MET A 67 -11.46 5.80 6.70
C MET A 67 -10.57 5.73 5.45
N GLU A 68 -10.00 6.86 5.05
CA GLU A 68 -9.05 6.91 3.93
C GLU A 68 -7.84 6.01 4.22
N GLY A 69 -7.38 5.27 3.21
CA GLY A 69 -6.19 4.43 3.29
C GLY A 69 -6.40 2.99 3.79
N ILE A 70 -7.63 2.59 4.13
CA ILE A 70 -7.92 1.22 4.60
C ILE A 70 -9.05 0.59 3.80
N HIS A 71 -8.74 -0.55 3.17
CA HIS A 71 -9.72 -1.39 2.49
C HIS A 71 -9.96 -2.66 3.31
N ILE A 72 -11.21 -2.93 3.69
CA ILE A 72 -11.57 -4.11 4.49
C ILE A 72 -12.32 -5.11 3.63
N VAL A 73 -11.83 -6.35 3.59
CA VAL A 73 -12.51 -7.48 2.94
C VAL A 73 -13.17 -8.34 4.02
N PHE A 74 -14.49 -8.54 3.90
CA PHE A 74 -15.28 -9.25 4.89
C PHE A 74 -15.41 -10.73 4.53
N PHE A 75 -15.17 -11.59 5.51
CA PHE A 75 -15.29 -13.04 5.42
C PHE A 75 -16.29 -13.55 6.46
N THR A 76 -17.18 -14.45 6.05
CA THR A 76 -18.16 -15.11 6.94
C THR A 76 -17.75 -16.54 7.27
N SER A 77 -16.74 -17.10 6.59
CA SER A 77 -16.20 -18.45 6.81
C SER A 77 -14.77 -18.37 7.32
N GLY A 78 -14.49 -19.01 8.46
CA GLY A 78 -13.16 -18.99 9.08
C GLY A 78 -12.11 -19.71 8.23
N GLU A 79 -12.49 -20.80 7.54
CA GLU A 79 -11.57 -21.55 6.68
C GLU A 79 -11.17 -20.77 5.42
N GLU A 80 -12.10 -20.00 4.85
CA GLU A 80 -11.81 -19.12 3.71
C GLU A 80 -10.94 -17.94 4.15
N PHE A 81 -11.21 -17.39 5.33
CA PHE A 81 -10.43 -16.31 5.92
C PHE A 81 -8.97 -16.70 6.16
N GLU A 82 -8.71 -17.84 6.82
CA GLU A 82 -7.34 -18.26 7.13
C GLU A 82 -6.53 -18.50 5.85
N LYS A 83 -7.11 -19.17 4.85
CA LYS A 83 -6.47 -19.37 3.54
C LYS A 83 -6.22 -18.04 2.82
N ALA A 84 -7.18 -17.12 2.85
CA ALA A 84 -7.04 -15.82 2.21
C ALA A 84 -5.90 -14.99 2.85
N VAL A 85 -5.79 -14.99 4.18
CA VAL A 85 -4.71 -14.29 4.89
C VAL A 85 -3.33 -14.89 4.59
N GLU A 86 -3.25 -16.21 4.36
CA GLU A 86 -2.01 -16.89 3.99
C GLU A 86 -1.62 -16.62 2.53
N GLU A 87 -2.56 -16.75 1.59
CA GLU A 87 -2.30 -16.76 0.15
C GLU A 87 -2.33 -15.37 -0.50
N GLU A 88 -3.19 -14.46 -0.05
CA GLU A 88 -3.40 -13.15 -0.67
C GLU A 88 -2.63 -12.03 0.04
N ASP A 89 -2.53 -10.85 -0.57
CA ASP A 89 -1.74 -9.73 -0.07
C ASP A 89 -2.51 -8.87 0.96
N TYR A 90 -2.81 -9.47 2.12
CA TYR A 90 -3.35 -8.76 3.28
C TYR A 90 -2.25 -8.36 4.26
N ILE A 91 -2.33 -7.14 4.77
CA ILE A 91 -1.39 -6.67 5.81
C ILE A 91 -1.63 -7.37 7.16
N ALA A 92 -2.90 -7.69 7.44
CA ALA A 92 -3.33 -8.41 8.63
C ALA A 92 -4.72 -9.03 8.39
N GLY A 93 -4.98 -10.15 9.06
CA GLY A 93 -6.31 -10.70 9.27
C GLY A 93 -6.82 -10.41 10.68
N ILE A 94 -8.08 -10.05 10.81
CA ILE A 94 -8.75 -9.79 12.09
C ILE A 94 -9.89 -10.78 12.23
N ALA A 95 -9.91 -11.58 13.28
CA ALA A 95 -11.03 -12.44 13.63
C ALA A 95 -11.78 -11.89 14.84
N LEU A 96 -13.07 -11.59 14.64
CA LEU A 96 -13.95 -11.13 15.70
C LEU A 96 -14.59 -12.31 16.43
N PRO A 97 -14.70 -12.25 17.77
CA PRO A 97 -15.43 -13.26 18.52
C PRO A 97 -16.93 -13.14 18.29
N GLU A 98 -17.67 -14.23 18.54
CA GLU A 98 -19.12 -14.22 18.44
C GLU A 98 -19.75 -13.11 19.28
N ARG A 99 -20.73 -12.41 18.69
CA ARG A 99 -21.52 -11.36 19.34
C ARG A 99 -20.66 -10.18 19.85
N PHE A 100 -19.54 -9.90 19.19
CA PHE A 100 -18.59 -8.83 19.51
C PHE A 100 -19.25 -7.53 19.95
N ASP A 101 -20.13 -6.96 19.11
CA ASP A 101 -20.83 -5.68 19.39
C ASP A 101 -21.57 -5.72 20.72
N SER A 102 -22.29 -6.81 20.99
CA SER A 102 -23.06 -6.94 22.22
C SER A 102 -22.15 -7.06 23.44
N GLN A 103 -21.01 -7.76 23.34
CA GLN A 103 -20.06 -7.88 24.45
C GLN A 103 -19.47 -6.51 24.77
N LEU A 104 -19.05 -5.78 23.74
CA LEU A 104 -18.43 -4.46 23.86
C LEU A 104 -19.40 -3.43 24.47
N LEU A 105 -20.63 -3.34 23.95
CA LEU A 105 -21.67 -2.43 24.45
C LEU A 105 -22.14 -2.79 25.87
N SER A 106 -21.97 -4.04 26.30
CA SER A 106 -22.26 -4.48 27.66
C SER A 106 -21.16 -4.09 28.68
N GLY A 107 -20.07 -3.45 28.23
CA GLY A 107 -18.90 -3.18 29.05
C GLY A 107 -18.03 -4.42 29.32
N LYS A 108 -18.21 -5.51 28.56
CA LYS A 108 -17.28 -6.65 28.57
C LYS A 108 -16.10 -6.36 27.64
N GLN A 109 -15.00 -7.06 27.87
CA GLN A 109 -13.78 -6.97 27.05
C GLN A 109 -13.70 -8.20 26.13
N PRO A 110 -14.26 -8.14 24.91
CA PRO A 110 -14.12 -9.24 23.94
C PRO A 110 -12.65 -9.39 23.50
N THR A 111 -12.19 -10.62 23.32
CA THR A 111 -10.85 -10.90 22.79
C THR A 111 -10.91 -11.02 21.27
N ILE A 112 -10.17 -10.16 20.56
CA ILE A 112 -9.95 -10.27 19.12
C ILE A 112 -8.66 -11.03 18.84
N THR A 113 -8.59 -11.73 17.71
CA THR A 113 -7.38 -12.43 17.27
C THR A 113 -6.85 -11.81 15.99
N LEU A 114 -5.57 -11.44 15.99
CA LEU A 114 -4.88 -10.90 14.83
C LEU A 114 -4.02 -11.97 14.17
N TYR A 115 -4.18 -12.13 12.88
CA TYR A 115 -3.44 -13.06 12.04
C TYR A 115 -2.46 -12.27 11.18
N PHE A 116 -1.18 -12.62 11.25
CA PHE A 116 -0.12 -12.00 10.47
C PHE A 116 0.65 -13.08 9.72
N LYS A 117 1.14 -12.74 8.53
CA LYS A 117 2.14 -13.55 7.85
C LYS A 117 3.43 -13.59 8.67
N SER A 118 4.14 -14.71 8.61
CA SER A 118 5.39 -14.91 9.35
C SER A 118 6.50 -13.92 8.97
N GLU A 119 6.40 -13.32 7.78
CA GLU A 119 7.37 -12.37 7.23
C GLU A 119 7.23 -10.97 7.83
N VAL A 120 6.10 -10.66 8.48
CA VAL A 120 5.83 -9.34 9.04
C VAL A 120 6.70 -9.10 10.28
N PRO A 121 7.57 -8.07 10.29
CA PRO A 121 8.42 -7.76 11.44
C PRO A 121 7.60 -7.48 12.70
N GLU A 122 8.15 -7.83 13.86
CA GLU A 122 7.49 -7.60 15.16
C GLU A 122 7.10 -6.13 15.40
N SER A 123 7.96 -5.19 15.02
CA SER A 123 7.65 -3.76 15.14
C SER A 123 6.39 -3.36 14.36
N VAL A 124 6.19 -3.95 13.18
CA VAL A 124 5.01 -3.69 12.34
C VAL A 124 3.78 -4.33 12.96
N ARG A 125 3.89 -5.56 13.49
CA ARG A 125 2.79 -6.24 14.20
C ARG A 125 2.29 -5.43 15.40
N ILE A 126 3.21 -4.92 16.22
CA ILE A 126 2.87 -4.08 17.39
C ILE A 126 2.16 -2.79 16.95
N SER A 127 2.66 -2.12 15.91
CA SER A 127 2.01 -0.91 15.40
C SER A 127 0.59 -1.16 14.90
N ILE A 128 0.37 -2.27 14.20
CA ILE A 128 -0.97 -2.66 13.70
C ILE A 128 -1.90 -3.01 14.88
N GLU A 129 -1.41 -3.71 15.90
CA GLU A 129 -2.18 -4.02 17.10
C GLU A 129 -2.70 -2.74 17.79
N TYR A 130 -1.81 -1.77 18.02
CA TYR A 130 -2.20 -0.47 18.58
C TYR A 130 -3.20 0.28 17.71
N PHE A 131 -2.98 0.28 16.39
CA PHE A 131 -3.87 0.95 15.45
C PHE A 131 -5.29 0.36 15.49
N ILE A 132 -5.41 -0.98 15.46
CA ILE A 132 -6.70 -1.67 15.50
C ILE A 132 -7.39 -1.43 16.85
N GLN A 133 -6.65 -1.49 17.95
CA GLN A 133 -7.18 -1.18 19.27
C GLN A 133 -7.76 0.23 19.30
N MET A 134 -7.01 1.23 18.85
CA MET A 134 -7.48 2.62 18.79
C MET A 134 -8.71 2.79 17.89
N ALA A 135 -8.75 2.12 16.73
CA ALA A 135 -9.89 2.19 15.82
C ALA A 135 -11.17 1.63 16.47
N ILE A 136 -11.07 0.48 17.15
CA ILE A 136 -12.19 -0.13 17.87
C ILE A 136 -12.66 0.76 19.02
N GLU A 137 -11.72 1.28 19.83
CA GLU A 137 -12.03 2.19 20.93
C GLU A 137 -12.76 3.45 20.44
N TYR A 138 -12.28 4.05 19.34
CA TYR A 138 -12.90 5.21 18.73
C TYR A 138 -14.36 4.95 18.32
N ILE A 139 -14.64 3.80 17.71
CA ILE A 139 -15.99 3.46 17.25
C ILE A 139 -16.90 3.10 18.42
N ALA A 140 -16.36 2.40 19.42
CA ALA A 140 -17.12 1.92 20.56
C ALA A 140 -17.54 3.05 21.49
N PHE A 141 -16.63 4.01 21.73
CA PHE A 141 -16.82 5.07 22.72
C PHE A 141 -17.08 6.44 22.10
N GLY A 142 -16.87 6.61 20.79
CA GLY A 142 -17.22 7.82 20.04
C GLY A 142 -16.37 9.06 20.36
N GLU A 143 -15.37 8.94 21.22
CA GLU A 143 -14.48 10.03 21.60
C GLU A 143 -13.08 9.76 21.03
N GLN A 144 -12.56 10.68 20.20
CA GLN A 144 -11.12 10.76 20.01
C GLN A 144 -10.55 11.31 21.32
N PRO A 145 -9.79 10.52 22.09
CA PRO A 145 -9.34 10.95 23.41
C PRO A 145 -8.43 12.19 23.34
N MET A 146 -7.88 12.49 22.15
CA MET A 146 -6.96 13.58 21.91
C MET A 146 -7.12 14.11 20.48
N ILE A 147 -7.01 15.44 20.32
CA ILE A 147 -6.81 16.07 19.01
C ILE A 147 -5.31 16.04 18.72
N ILE A 148 -4.91 15.36 17.65
CA ILE A 148 -3.51 15.31 17.21
C ILE A 148 -3.31 16.43 16.19
N GLU A 149 -2.59 17.48 16.59
CA GLU A 149 -2.09 18.47 15.65
C GLU A 149 -0.71 18.02 15.16
N THR A 150 -0.62 17.70 13.87
CA THR A 150 0.64 17.33 13.24
C THR A 150 1.25 18.55 12.58
N GLU A 151 2.40 19.00 13.10
CA GLU A 151 3.22 20.01 12.43
C GLU A 151 4.36 19.31 11.69
N MET A 152 4.35 19.40 10.36
CA MET A 152 5.41 18.84 9.53
C MET A 152 6.63 19.78 9.57
N LEU A 153 7.71 19.31 10.19
CA LEU A 153 8.99 19.99 10.16
C LEU A 153 9.78 19.57 8.91
N GLY A 154 9.84 20.45 7.92
CA GLY A 154 10.52 20.21 6.64
C GLY A 154 9.55 20.05 5.46
N GLU A 155 10.07 19.70 4.30
CA GLU A 155 9.24 19.42 3.13
C GLU A 155 8.61 18.02 3.28
N ASP A 156 7.27 17.95 3.20
CA ASP A 156 6.55 16.68 3.22
C ASP A 156 6.88 15.88 1.95
N MET A 157 7.53 14.73 2.16
CA MET A 157 7.93 13.77 1.13
C MET A 157 6.99 12.56 1.05
N ALA A 158 6.00 12.43 1.95
CA ALA A 158 5.00 11.35 1.88
C ALA A 158 4.19 11.49 0.58
N GLY A 159 4.04 10.40 -0.18
CA GLY A 159 3.45 10.44 -1.52
C GLY A 159 4.25 11.21 -2.60
N LYS A 160 5.27 11.98 -2.20
CA LYS A 160 6.27 12.61 -3.08
C LYS A 160 7.63 11.91 -3.01
N HIS A 161 7.65 10.65 -2.58
CA HIS A 161 8.81 9.80 -2.84
C HIS A 161 9.17 10.00 -4.29
N ILE A 162 10.41 10.42 -4.57
CA ILE A 162 10.91 10.43 -5.92
C ILE A 162 10.69 8.99 -6.36
N PRO A 163 9.75 8.71 -7.28
CA PRO A 163 9.77 7.40 -7.92
C PRO A 163 11.21 7.31 -8.41
N LEU A 164 11.90 6.18 -8.23
CA LEU A 164 13.13 5.94 -8.99
C LEU A 164 12.67 5.98 -10.41
N ARG A 165 12.82 7.19 -10.96
CA ARG A 165 11.76 7.79 -11.72
C ARG A 165 11.57 6.81 -12.90
#